data_AF-A0A7S3BX26-F1
#
_entry.id   AF-A0A7S3BX26-F1
#
_cell.length_a   1.000
_cell.length_b   1.000
_cell.length_c   1.000
_cell.angle_alpha   90.00
_cell.angle_beta   90.00
_cell.angle_gamma   90.00
#
_symmetry.space_group_name_H-M   'P 1'
#
loop_
_entity.id
_entity.type
_entity.pdbx_description
1 polymer ?
#
loop_
_entity_poly.entity_id
_entity_poly.type
_entity_poly.pdbx_seq_one_letter_code
_entity_poly.pdbx_strand_id
1 'polypeptide(L)'
;HLISGRVLRTTIDPTEVGNVARFINHACRPNLVQHLVRVGSLVPRVALFACREIASGEELTMYYGDYHVAAASSEPPPSRTSGGPCGGPAVGMTAGMTRCLCGEVCCRGFLPFDSDATIDDEDHA
;
A
#
# COMPACT_ATOMS: atom_id res chain seq x y z
N HIS A 1 3.83 -18.58 6.46
CA HIS A 1 3.72 -19.94 7.03
C HIS A 1 4.29 -20.93 6.05
N LEU A 2 5.02 -21.92 6.56
CA LEU A 2 5.55 -23.00 5.74
C LEU A 2 4.52 -24.14 5.72
N ILE A 3 4.03 -24.51 4.54
CA ILE A 3 3.29 -25.76 4.35
C ILE A 3 4.30 -26.74 3.76
N SER A 4 4.66 -27.79 4.50
CA SER A 4 5.65 -28.77 4.08
C SER A 4 7.01 -28.16 3.66
N GLY A 5 7.43 -27.09 4.35
CA GLY A 5 8.68 -26.38 4.06
C GLY A 5 8.59 -25.33 2.93
N ARG A 6 7.42 -25.13 2.31
CA ARG A 6 7.22 -24.13 1.25
C ARG A 6 6.47 -22.90 1.76
N VAL A 7 6.92 -21.71 1.35
CA VAL A 7 6.23 -20.45 1.64
C VAL A 7 4.94 -20.39 0.83
N LEU A 8 3.79 -20.25 1.50
CA LEU A 8 2.53 -19.97 0.83
C LEU A 8 2.46 -18.49 0.43
N ARG A 9 2.45 -18.21 -0.87
CA ARG A 9 2.13 -16.90 -1.44
C ARG A 9 0.65 -16.86 -1.80
N THR A 10 -0.02 -15.75 -1.51
CA THR A 10 -1.43 -15.53 -1.85
C THR A 10 -1.56 -14.13 -2.41
N THR A 11 -2.03 -14.02 -3.66
CA THR A 11 -2.36 -12.75 -4.32
C THR A 11 -3.87 -12.57 -4.28
N ILE A 12 -4.32 -11.36 -3.92
CA ILE A 12 -5.75 -11.00 -3.90
C ILE A 12 -5.94 -9.94 -4.98
N ASP A 13 -6.71 -10.27 -6.02
CA ASP A 13 -7.02 -9.37 -7.12
C ASP A 13 -8.52 -9.02 -7.12
N PRO A 14 -8.90 -7.81 -6.64
CA PRO A 14 -10.28 -7.33 -6.65
C PRO A 14 -10.64 -6.53 -7.91
N THR A 15 -9.87 -6.66 -9.02
CA THR A 15 -10.08 -5.88 -10.24
C THR A 15 -11.48 -6.05 -10.81
N GLU A 16 -11.88 -7.30 -11.08
CA GLU A 16 -13.21 -7.62 -11.62
C GLU A 16 -14.24 -7.95 -10.52
N VAL A 17 -13.82 -8.73 -9.51
CA VAL A 17 -14.69 -9.20 -8.44
C VAL A 17 -14.05 -8.94 -7.09
N GLY A 18 -14.66 -8.08 -6.29
CA GLY A 18 -14.17 -7.70 -4.97
C GLY A 18 -15.25 -7.08 -4.09
N ASN A 19 -14.88 -6.71 -2.87
CA ASN A 19 -15.76 -5.96 -1.97
C ASN A 19 -15.43 -4.46 -2.01
N VAL A 20 -16.08 -3.68 -1.14
CA VAL A 20 -15.88 -2.22 -1.03
C VAL A 20 -14.44 -1.80 -0.73
N ALA A 21 -13.60 -2.68 -0.18
CA ALA A 21 -12.23 -2.35 0.16
C ALA A 21 -11.37 -2.03 -1.07
N ARG A 22 -11.78 -2.45 -2.27
CA ARG A 22 -11.08 -2.13 -3.54
C ARG A 22 -11.04 -0.63 -3.86
N PHE A 23 -11.84 0.18 -3.17
CA PHE A 23 -11.91 1.63 -3.36
C PHE A 23 -11.12 2.43 -2.31
N ILE A 24 -10.48 1.76 -1.34
CA ILE A 24 -9.69 2.44 -0.30
C ILE A 24 -8.40 2.97 -0.92
N ASN A 25 -8.23 4.29 -0.89
CA ASN A 25 -7.10 4.97 -1.53
C ASN A 25 -5.81 4.92 -0.71
N HIS A 26 -4.72 5.29 -1.37
CA HIS A 26 -3.42 5.49 -0.74
C HIS A 26 -3.34 6.81 0.02
N ALA A 27 -2.78 6.77 1.23
CA ALA A 27 -2.18 7.95 1.86
C ALA A 27 -0.78 7.67 2.41
N CYS A 28 0.09 8.68 2.39
CA CYS A 28 1.41 8.62 3.02
C CYS A 28 1.34 8.61 4.56
N ARG A 29 0.23 9.09 5.13
CA ARG A 29 -0.13 8.96 6.55
C ARG A 29 -1.57 8.43 6.69
N PRO A 30 -1.77 7.11 6.49
CA PRO A 30 -3.10 6.53 6.46
C PRO A 30 -3.80 6.52 7.83
N ASN A 31 -5.11 6.33 7.83
CA ASN A 31 -5.92 6.07 9.02
C ASN A 31 -6.34 4.59 9.17
N LEU A 32 -6.02 3.74 8.19
CA LEU A 32 -6.15 2.30 8.26
C LEU A 32 -4.79 1.59 8.29
N VAL A 33 -4.75 0.44 8.97
CA VAL A 33 -3.65 -0.54 8.95
C VAL A 33 -4.17 -1.89 8.49
N GLN A 34 -3.37 -2.60 7.70
CA GLN A 34 -3.72 -3.93 7.17
C GLN A 34 -3.15 -5.06 8.04
N HIS A 35 -3.95 -6.10 8.27
CA HIS A 35 -3.54 -7.32 8.95
C HIS A 35 -4.01 -8.56 8.20
N LEU A 36 -3.17 -9.59 8.14
CA LEU A 36 -3.53 -10.90 7.60
C LEU A 36 -4.26 -11.71 8.67
N VAL A 37 -5.53 -12.01 8.44
CA VAL A 37 -6.40 -12.74 9.37
C VAL A 37 -6.87 -14.05 8.74
N ARG A 38 -6.78 -15.15 9.48
CA ARG A 38 -7.32 -16.45 9.05
C ARG A 38 -8.58 -16.78 9.83
N VAL A 39 -9.63 -17.16 9.11
CA VAL A 39 -10.91 -17.57 9.69
C VAL A 39 -11.33 -18.86 9.01
N GLY A 40 -11.10 -19.99 9.66
CA GLY A 40 -11.50 -21.31 9.15
C GLY A 40 -10.84 -21.75 7.83
N SER A 41 -9.81 -21.05 7.34
CA SER A 41 -9.11 -21.34 6.08
C SER A 41 -7.62 -20.97 6.19
N LEU A 42 -6.79 -21.65 5.40
CA LEU A 42 -5.36 -21.35 5.27
C LEU A 42 -5.10 -20.10 4.43
N VAL A 43 -6.01 -19.79 3.50
CA VAL A 43 -5.98 -18.57 2.68
C VAL A 43 -6.29 -17.38 3.61
N PRO A 44 -5.32 -16.47 3.84
CA PRO A 44 -5.56 -15.32 4.70
C PRO A 44 -6.49 -14.31 4.04
N ARG A 45 -7.26 -13.60 4.85
CA ARG A 45 -8.00 -12.39 4.46
C ARG A 45 -7.18 -11.18 4.86
N VAL A 46 -7.12 -10.16 4.00
CA VAL A 46 -6.61 -8.85 4.38
C VAL A 46 -7.72 -8.11 5.10
N ALA A 47 -7.52 -7.84 6.39
CA ALA A 47 -8.44 -7.09 7.22
C ALA A 47 -7.86 -5.69 7.48
N LEU A 48 -8.68 -4.67 7.27
CA LEU A 48 -8.31 -3.28 7.51
C LEU A 48 -8.90 -2.83 8.85
N PHE A 49 -8.06 -2.23 9.69
CA PHE A 49 -8.44 -1.71 10.99
C PHE A 49 -8.08 -0.24 11.11
N ALA A 50 -8.90 0.55 11.81
CA ALA A 50 -8.54 1.92 12.13
C ALA A 50 -7.31 1.93 13.07
N CYS A 51 -6.30 2.73 12.74
CA CYS A 51 -5.10 2.90 13.57
C CYS A 51 -5.15 4.17 14.44
N ARG A 52 -6.20 4.99 14.27
CA ARG A 52 -6.55 6.15 15.08
C ARG A 52 -8.05 6.39 14.99
N GLU A 53 -8.57 7.34 15.77
CA GLU A 53 -9.94 7.82 15.58
C GLU A 53 -10.12 8.45 14.19
N ILE A 54 -11.28 8.19 13.58
CA ILE A 54 -11.66 8.63 12.23
C ILE A 54 -12.94 9.45 12.36
N ALA A 55 -12.91 10.70 11.90
CA ALA A 55 -14.08 11.56 11.96
C ALA A 55 -15.14 11.15 10.93
N SER A 56 -16.40 11.51 11.17
CA SER A 56 -17.46 11.31 10.18
C SER A 56 -17.15 12.10 8.90
N GLY A 57 -17.23 11.45 7.75
CA GLY A 57 -16.91 12.03 6.45
C GLY A 57 -15.42 12.08 6.10
N GLU A 58 -14.54 11.63 6.99
CA GLU A 58 -13.12 11.48 6.68
C GLU A 58 -12.88 10.31 5.71
N GLU A 59 -12.03 10.52 4.70
CA GLU A 59 -11.67 9.47 3.75
C GLU A 59 -10.89 8.34 4.44
N LEU A 60 -11.28 7.09 4.19
CA LEU A 60 -10.55 5.92 4.64
C LEU A 60 -9.37 5.65 3.70
N THR A 61 -8.16 5.57 4.25
CA THR A 61 -6.93 5.42 3.47
C THR A 61 -5.98 4.40 4.07
N MET A 62 -5.21 3.71 3.23
CA MET A 62 -4.17 2.78 3.64
C MET A 62 -2.83 3.10 2.95
N TYR A 63 -1.72 2.56 3.45
CA TYR A 63 -0.45 2.64 2.73
C TYR A 63 -0.33 1.47 1.76
N TYR A 64 -0.08 1.74 0.47
CA TYR A 64 -0.05 0.71 -0.57
C TYR A 64 1.26 -0.08 -0.62
N GLY A 65 2.35 0.49 -0.11
CA GLY A 65 3.66 -0.15 -0.12
C GLY A 65 3.82 -1.14 1.02
N ASP A 66 4.95 -1.83 1.06
CA ASP A 66 5.27 -2.74 2.14
C ASP A 66 5.64 -1.97 3.43
N TYR A 67 4.84 -2.16 4.48
CA TYR A 67 5.13 -1.64 5.83
C TYR A 67 6.42 -2.23 6.42
N HIS A 68 6.80 -3.46 6.04
CA HIS A 68 8.04 -4.10 6.53
C HIS A 68 9.29 -3.44 5.95
N VAL A 69 9.24 -2.97 4.69
CA VAL A 69 10.35 -2.27 4.05
C VAL A 69 10.46 -0.83 4.57
N ALA A 70 9.33 -0.16 4.83
CA ALA A 70 9.31 1.21 5.36
C ALA A 70 9.94 1.33 6.77
N ALA A 71 9.89 0.27 7.59
CA ALA A 71 10.52 0.23 8.91
C ALA A 71 12.01 -0.16 8.87
N ALA A 72 12.45 -0.85 7.80
CA ALA A 72 13.83 -1.32 7.64
C ALA A 72 14.74 -0.31 6.93
N SER A 73 14.17 0.70 6.24
CA SER A 73 14.96 1.84 5.75
C SER A 73 15.33 2.75 6.91
N SER A 74 16.58 2.66 7.38
CA SER A 74 17.23 3.68 8.22
C SER A 74 17.43 5.01 7.48
N GLU A 75 17.13 5.04 6.19
CA GLU A 75 17.08 6.25 5.37
C GLU A 75 15.76 6.98 5.68
N PRO A 76 15.81 8.19 6.27
CA PRO A 76 14.60 9.01 6.36
C PRO A 76 14.02 9.21 4.96
N PRO A 77 12.69 9.22 4.78
CA PRO A 77 12.10 9.64 3.52
C PRO A 77 12.73 10.98 3.14
N PRO A 78 13.14 11.21 1.88
CA PRO A 78 13.92 12.38 1.50
C PRO A 78 13.27 13.62 2.09
N SER A 79 13.92 14.16 3.12
CA SER A 79 13.43 15.32 3.85
C SER A 79 13.53 16.48 2.88
N ARG A 80 12.41 16.86 2.28
CA ARG A 80 12.36 18.09 1.50
C ARG A 80 12.58 19.24 2.48
N THR A 81 13.75 19.84 2.38
CA THR A 81 14.00 21.21 2.81
C THR A 81 12.91 22.11 2.25
N SER A 82 12.21 22.79 3.15
CA SER A 82 11.43 24.01 3.01
C SER A 82 10.97 24.42 1.60
N GLY A 83 9.66 24.32 1.34
CA GLY A 83 9.01 25.17 0.33
C GLY A 83 7.87 24.53 -0.45
N GLY A 84 6.64 24.78 0.00
CA GLY A 84 5.47 24.92 -0.88
C GLY A 84 4.64 23.67 -1.19
N PRO A 85 3.31 23.86 -1.36
CA PRO A 85 2.33 22.80 -1.53
C PRO A 85 2.55 22.10 -2.88
N CYS A 86 2.40 20.78 -2.88
CA CYS A 86 2.17 19.93 -4.06
C CYS A 86 2.58 20.54 -5.44
N GLY A 87 3.87 20.47 -5.80
CA GLY A 87 4.28 20.95 -7.14
C GLY A 87 5.77 21.01 -7.49
N GLY A 88 6.70 20.58 -6.62
CA GLY A 88 8.13 20.59 -6.96
C GLY A 88 8.51 19.49 -7.98
N PRO A 89 9.55 19.69 -8.82
CA PRO A 89 9.95 18.73 -9.83
C PRO A 89 10.45 17.45 -9.16
N ALA A 90 10.06 16.33 -9.75
CA ALA A 90 10.28 15.01 -9.22
C ALA A 90 11.72 14.56 -9.38
N VAL A 91 12.54 14.81 -8.37
CA VAL A 91 13.85 14.16 -8.27
C VAL A 91 13.59 12.68 -7.97
N GLY A 92 13.74 11.81 -8.99
CA GLY A 92 13.63 10.35 -8.86
C GLY A 92 12.42 9.66 -9.52
N MET A 93 11.62 10.34 -10.35
CA MET A 93 10.59 9.65 -11.14
C MET A 93 11.22 8.86 -12.29
N THR A 94 11.07 7.53 -12.28
CA THR A 94 11.24 6.72 -13.48
C THR A 94 9.97 6.80 -14.35
N ALA A 95 10.12 6.61 -15.66
CA ALA A 95 8.97 6.57 -16.57
C ALA A 95 7.99 5.47 -16.13
N GLY A 96 6.71 5.81 -15.95
CA GLY A 96 5.65 4.87 -15.56
C GLY A 96 5.18 4.95 -14.10
N MET A 97 5.81 5.75 -13.24
CA MET A 97 5.32 5.93 -11.87
C MET A 97 4.05 6.80 -11.81
N THR A 98 3.01 6.29 -11.13
CA THR A 98 1.78 7.05 -10.88
C THR A 98 1.98 8.07 -9.76
N ARG A 99 1.54 9.32 -9.96
CA ARG A 99 1.64 10.39 -8.96
C ARG A 99 0.74 10.11 -7.75
N CYS A 100 1.21 10.46 -6.55
CA CYS A 100 0.42 10.40 -5.33
C CYS A 100 -0.28 11.74 -5.09
N LEU A 101 -1.59 11.69 -4.82
CA LEU A 101 -2.44 12.86 -4.59
C LEU A 101 -3.08 12.86 -3.19
N CYS A 102 -2.46 12.20 -2.21
CA CYS A 102 -3.05 12.01 -0.88
C CYS A 102 -3.19 13.28 -0.02
N GLY A 103 -2.67 14.44 -0.45
CA GLY A 103 -2.79 15.70 0.29
C GLY A 103 -1.92 15.83 1.56
N GLU A 104 -1.24 14.77 1.99
CA GLU A 104 -0.40 14.78 3.20
C GLU A 104 0.81 15.72 3.11
N VAL A 105 1.12 16.40 4.21
CA VAL A 105 2.26 17.36 4.29
C VAL A 105 3.60 16.67 3.98
N CYS A 106 3.74 15.41 4.42
CA CYS A 106 4.91 14.58 4.16
C CYS A 106 4.67 13.57 3.03
N CYS A 107 3.93 13.95 1.98
CA CYS A 107 3.67 13.08 0.83
C CYS A 107 4.96 12.73 0.07
N ARG A 108 5.10 11.45 -0.31
CA ARG A 108 6.22 10.93 -1.11
C ARG A 108 6.20 11.40 -2.58
N GLY A 109 5.05 11.89 -3.05
CA GLY A 109 4.86 12.40 -4.41
C GLY A 109 4.44 11.36 -5.46
N PHE A 110 4.65 10.07 -5.20
CA PHE A 110 4.29 8.96 -6.10
C PHE A 110 3.70 7.78 -5.31
N LEU A 111 2.88 6.95 -5.97
CA LEU A 111 2.30 5.75 -5.37
C LEU A 111 3.38 4.67 -5.18
N PRO A 112 3.48 4.05 -3.99
CA PRO A 112 4.54 3.10 -3.66
C PRO A 112 4.20 1.68 -4.16
N PHE A 113 3.97 1.51 -5.46
CA PHE A 113 3.77 0.20 -6.05
C PHE A 113 5.11 -0.54 -6.19
N ASP A 114 5.05 -1.86 -6.04
CA ASP A 114 6.15 -2.74 -6.38
C ASP A 114 6.26 -2.86 -7.90
N SER A 115 7.42 -2.53 -8.47
CA SER A 115 7.68 -2.63 -9.91
C SER A 115 7.79 -4.07 -10.40
N ASP A 116 8.03 -5.02 -9.48
CA ASP A 116 8.24 -6.44 -9.79
C ASP A 116 7.00 -7.30 -9.47
N ALA A 117 5.85 -6.69 -9.13
CA ALA A 117 4.60 -7.41 -8.89
C ALA A 117 3.92 -7.87 -10.20
N THR A 118 4.68 -8.42 -11.15
CA THR A 118 4.10 -9.17 -12.25
C THR A 118 3.42 -10.41 -11.67
N ILE A 119 2.14 -10.56 -11.96
CA ILE A 119 1.44 -11.82 -11.75
C ILE A 119 2.13 -12.80 -12.70
N ASP A 120 2.85 -13.77 -12.16
CA ASP A 120 3.34 -14.89 -12.94
C ASP A 120 2.09 -15.65 -13.44
N ASP A 121 1.63 -15.35 -14.66
CA ASP A 121 0.44 -15.95 -15.30
C ASP A 121 0.62 -17.46 -15.61
N GLU A 122 1.68 -18.11 -15.13
CA GLU A 122 2.04 -19.49 -15.48
C GLU A 122 1.18 -20.59 -14.82
N ASP A 123 0.29 -20.25 -13.88
CA ASP A 123 -0.53 -21.26 -13.15
C ASP A 123 -1.99 -21.37 -13.67
N HIS A 124 -2.29 -20.92 -14.90
CA HIS A 124 -3.64 -21.03 -15.51
C HIS A 124 -3.79 -22.16 -16.56
N ALA A 125 -3.03 -23.26 -16.45
CA ALA A 125 -3.21 -24.46 -17.29
C ALA A 125 -3.64 -25.70 -16.49
#